data_AF-A0A8T3Z4F6-F1
#
_entry.id   AF-A0A8T3Z4F6-F1
#
_cell.length_a   1.000
_cell.length_b   1.000
_cell.length_c   1.000
_cell.angle_alpha   90.00
_cell.angle_beta   90.00
_cell.angle_gamma   90.00
#
_symmetry.space_group_name_H-M   'P 1'
#
loop_
_entity.id
_entity.type
_entity.pdbx_description
1 polymer ?
#
loop_
_entity_poly.entity_id
_entity_poly.type
_entity_poly.pdbx_seq_one_letter_code
_entity_poly.pdbx_strand_id
1 'polypeptide(L)'
;MKIAGFDIGGANTDLAVVEFDKNGNIIDIRTNFSYLPMWIKKDELSATLLELLGTDIDEIDAVGISMTAELADSYQNKSEGVLDISARVMESFNQP
;
A
#
# COMPACT_ATOMS: atom_id res chain seq x y z
N MET A 1 -3.73 -2.59 18.26
CA MET A 1 -3.43 -1.63 17.18
C MET A 1 -3.15 -2.44 15.93
N LYS A 2 -3.73 -2.11 14.79
CA LYS A 2 -3.59 -2.85 13.54
C LYS A 2 -3.08 -1.92 12.46
N ILE A 3 -1.90 -2.19 11.92
CA ILE A 3 -1.23 -1.33 10.94
C ILE A 3 -1.11 -2.09 9.63
N ALA A 4 -1.51 -1.44 8.54
CA ALA A 4 -1.28 -1.95 7.19
C ALA A 4 0.01 -1.34 6.62
N GLY A 5 0.89 -2.18 6.10
CA GLY A 5 2.09 -1.78 5.38
C GLY A 5 2.02 -2.28 3.94
N PHE A 6 2.13 -1.39 2.97
CA PHE A 6 2.20 -1.74 1.56
C PHE A 6 3.61 -1.53 0.99
N ASP A 7 4.07 -2.47 0.17
CA ASP A 7 5.23 -2.24 -0.70
C ASP A 7 4.76 -2.16 -2.16
N ILE A 8 4.82 -0.97 -2.74
CA ILE A 8 4.42 -0.70 -4.12
C ILE A 8 5.63 -0.90 -5.02
N GLY A 9 5.76 -2.11 -5.55
CA GLY A 9 6.78 -2.50 -6.51
C GLY A 9 6.40 -2.18 -7.96
N GLY A 10 7.32 -2.44 -8.88
CA GLY A 10 7.07 -2.18 -10.31
C GLY A 10 6.03 -3.13 -10.91
N ALA A 11 6.07 -4.41 -10.51
CA ALA A 11 5.22 -5.48 -11.04
C ALA A 11 4.19 -6.01 -10.04
N ASN A 12 4.53 -6.00 -8.74
CA ASN A 12 3.68 -6.50 -7.68
C ASN A 12 3.50 -5.41 -6.63
N THR A 13 2.37 -5.44 -5.94
CA THR A 13 2.14 -4.68 -4.72
C THR A 13 1.89 -5.67 -3.58
N ASP A 14 2.71 -5.59 -2.55
CA ASP A 14 2.65 -6.47 -1.39
C ASP A 14 1.96 -5.77 -0.20
N LEU A 15 1.31 -6.55 0.66
CA LEU A 15 0.66 -6.08 1.89
C LEU A 15 1.14 -6.93 3.08
N ALA A 16 1.43 -6.25 4.19
CA ALA A 16 1.49 -6.84 5.52
C ALA A 16 0.53 -6.09 6.46
N VAL A 17 -0.36 -6.81 7.14
CA VAL A 17 -1.18 -6.27 8.22
C VAL A 17 -0.63 -6.83 9.53
N VAL A 18 -0.20 -5.95 10.41
CA VAL A 18 0.45 -6.30 11.69
C VAL A 18 -0.44 -5.85 12.82
N GLU A 19 -0.81 -6.78 13.69
CA GLU A 19 -1.57 -6.50 14.90
C GLU A 19 -0.65 -6.47 16.12
N PHE A 20 -0.83 -5.46 16.96
CA PHE A 20 -0.08 -5.21 18.18
C PHE A 20 -1.00 -5.23 19.40
N ASP A 21 -0.54 -5.84 20.49
CA ASP A 21 -1.16 -5.72 21.79
C ASP A 21 -0.98 -4.32 22.41
N LYS A 22 -1.59 -4.09 23.58
CA LYS A 22 -1.49 -2.82 24.31
C LYS A 22 -0.08 -2.45 24.78
N ASN A 23 0.86 -3.39 24.80
CA ASN A 23 2.25 -3.18 25.18
C ASN A 23 3.15 -2.96 23.95
N GLY A 24 2.59 -3.02 22.73
CA GLY A 24 3.33 -2.89 21.48
C GLY A 24 3.98 -4.19 20.99
N ASN A 25 3.62 -5.34 21.56
CA ASN A 25 4.10 -6.63 21.04
C ASN A 25 3.29 -7.03 19.81
N ILE A 26 3.96 -7.53 18.78
CA ILE A 26 3.28 -8.13 17.62
C ILE A 26 2.57 -9.41 18.08
N ILE A 27 1.27 -9.50 17.82
CA ILE A 27 0.44 -10.66 18.15
C ILE A 27 -0.07 -11.40 16.91
N ASP A 28 -0.14 -10.73 15.76
CA ASP A 28 -0.47 -11.37 14.49
C ASP A 28 0.18 -10.64 13.30
N ILE A 29 0.45 -11.40 12.23
CA ILE A 29 0.91 -10.88 10.94
C ILE A 29 0.17 -11.63 9.83
N ARG A 30 -0.61 -10.89 9.04
CA ARG A 30 -1.19 -11.36 7.79
C ARG A 30 -0.44 -10.73 6.63
N THR A 31 -0.14 -11.52 5.59
CA THR A 31 0.41 -10.99 4.33
C THR A 31 -0.49 -11.33 3.16
N ASN A 32 -0.41 -10.51 2.11
CA ASN A 32 -1.03 -10.76 0.81
C ASN A 32 -0.25 -10.03 -0.28
N PHE A 33 -0.52 -10.31 -1.55
CA PHE A 33 0.05 -9.55 -2.65
C PHE A 33 -0.89 -9.54 -3.86
N SER A 34 -0.70 -8.57 -4.74
CA SER A 34 -1.40 -8.47 -6.01
C SER A 34 -0.41 -8.18 -7.13
N TYR A 35 -0.61 -8.82 -8.28
CA TYR A 35 0.12 -8.49 -9.50
C TYR A 35 -0.44 -7.19 -10.09
N LEU A 36 0.33 -6.12 -9.99
CA LEU A 36 -0.01 -4.78 -10.45
C LEU A 36 1.19 -4.18 -11.22
N PRO A 37 1.32 -4.45 -12.53
CA PRO A 37 2.36 -3.85 -13.35
C PRO A 37 2.13 -2.35 -13.52
N MET A 38 2.84 -1.53 -12.75
CA MET A 38 2.66 -0.08 -12.65
C MET A 38 2.86 0.65 -13.98
N TRP A 39 3.65 0.10 -14.90
CA TRP A 39 3.89 0.70 -16.21
C TRP A 39 2.68 0.64 -17.15
N ILE A 40 1.69 -0.21 -16.86
CA ILE A 40 0.43 -0.31 -17.63
C ILE A 40 -0.80 -0.02 -16.77
N LYS A 41 -0.77 -0.41 -15.49
CA LYS A 41 -1.95 -0.47 -14.61
C LYS A 41 -1.90 0.50 -13.42
N LYS A 42 -1.05 1.54 -13.44
CA LYS A 42 -0.94 2.50 -12.32
C LYS A 42 -2.28 3.11 -11.88
N ASP A 43 -3.22 3.30 -12.81
CA ASP A 43 -4.54 3.85 -12.50
C ASP A 43 -5.42 2.90 -11.66
N GLU A 44 -5.09 1.61 -11.62
CA GLU A 44 -5.77 0.59 -10.80
C GLU A 44 -5.21 0.50 -9.37
N LEU A 45 -4.19 1.30 -9.01
CA LEU A 45 -3.50 1.21 -7.72
C LEU A 45 -4.46 1.35 -6.53
N SER A 46 -5.29 2.39 -6.49
CA SER A 46 -6.23 2.62 -5.38
C SER A 46 -7.15 1.42 -5.15
N ALA A 47 -7.75 0.89 -6.22
CA ALA A 47 -8.62 -0.29 -6.12
C ALA A 47 -7.83 -1.51 -5.61
N THR A 48 -6.61 -1.72 -6.10
CA THR A 48 -5.75 -2.84 -5.69
C THR A 48 -5.39 -2.77 -4.21
N LEU A 49 -5.07 -1.59 -3.68
CA LEU A 49 -4.74 -1.41 -2.26
C LEU A 49 -5.94 -1.74 -1.36
N LEU A 50 -7.15 -1.29 -1.76
CA LEU A 50 -8.39 -1.58 -1.04
C LEU A 50 -8.75 -3.07 -1.09
N GLU A 51 -8.60 -3.72 -2.25
CA GLU A 51 -8.84 -5.16 -2.42
C GLU A 51 -7.86 -6.01 -1.58
N LEU A 52 -6.59 -5.62 -1.50
CA LEU A 52 -5.58 -6.33 -0.71
C LEU A 52 -5.91 -6.31 0.79
N LEU A 53 -6.38 -5.16 1.29
CA LEU A 53 -6.84 -5.02 2.67
C LEU A 53 -8.11 -5.83 2.93
N GLY A 54 -9.05 -5.82 1.98
CA GLY A 54 -10.31 -6.52 2.11
C GLY A 54 -11.06 -6.05 3.36
N THR A 55 -11.45 -6.98 4.22
CA THR A 55 -12.20 -6.69 5.45
C THR A 55 -11.39 -5.96 6.53
N ASP A 56 -10.05 -5.94 6.43
CA ASP A 56 -9.21 -5.27 7.43
C ASP A 56 -9.33 -3.74 7.37
N ILE A 57 -9.87 -3.16 6.29
CA ILE A 57 -9.94 -1.71 6.09
C ILE A 57 -10.66 -0.96 7.22
N ASP A 58 -11.67 -1.60 7.83
CA ASP A 58 -12.47 -1.03 8.91
C ASP A 58 -11.79 -1.15 10.29
N GLU A 59 -10.70 -1.91 10.38
CA GLU A 59 -10.01 -2.24 11.63
C GLU A 59 -8.60 -1.64 11.73
N ILE A 60 -8.05 -1.12 10.63
CA ILE A 60 -6.71 -0.54 10.61
C ILE A 60 -6.68 0.85 11.25
N ASP A 61 -5.68 1.06 12.10
CA ASP A 61 -5.43 2.33 12.79
C ASP A 61 -4.53 3.27 11.97
N ALA A 62 -3.68 2.72 11.10
CA ALA A 62 -2.70 3.47 10.31
C ALA A 62 -2.29 2.71 9.03
N VAL A 63 -1.84 3.46 8.02
CA VAL A 63 -1.30 2.92 6.77
C VAL A 63 0.13 3.42 6.52
N GLY A 64 1.07 2.49 6.42
CA GLY A 64 2.44 2.73 5.98
C GLY A 64 2.62 2.31 4.52
N ILE A 65 3.40 3.08 3.77
CA ILE A 65 3.77 2.74 2.38
C ILE A 65 5.28 2.79 2.18
N SER A 66 5.80 1.84 1.41
CA SER A 66 7.09 1.92 0.72
C SER A 66 6.86 1.88 -0.79
N MET A 67 7.78 2.48 -1.54
CA MET A 67 7.77 2.46 -3.00
C MET A 67 9.12 1.91 -3.46
N THR A 68 9.10 0.73 -4.07
CA THR A 68 10.30 0.06 -4.62
C THR A 68 10.28 -0.02 -6.15
N ALA A 69 9.16 0.37 -6.78
CA ALA A 69 9.04 0.49 -8.23
C ALA A 69 10.10 1.43 -8.84
N GLU A 70 10.63 1.05 -10.00
CA GLU A 70 11.35 1.99 -10.86
C GLU A 70 10.33 2.89 -11.56
N LEU A 71 10.05 4.05 -10.97
CA LEU A 71 8.95 4.93 -11.39
C LEU A 71 9.20 5.57 -12.76
N ALA A 72 10.45 5.70 -13.21
CA ALA A 72 10.76 6.24 -14.53
C ALA A 72 10.23 5.38 -15.69
N ASP A 73 9.91 4.11 -15.43
CA ASP A 73 9.29 3.23 -16.43
C ASP A 73 7.79 3.51 -16.63
N SER A 74 7.15 4.21 -15.67
CA SER A 74 5.70 4.42 -15.61
C SER A 74 5.27 5.90 -15.62
N TYR A 75 6.20 6.81 -15.33
CA TYR A 75 6.01 8.26 -15.18
C TYR A 75 7.12 9.01 -15.94
N GLN A 76 6.93 10.31 -16.22
CA GLN A 76 7.97 11.09 -16.92
C GLN A 76 9.24 11.21 -16.09
N ASN A 77 9.10 11.25 -14.76
CA ASN A 77 10.22 11.26 -13.83
C ASN A 77 9.80 10.69 -12.47
N LYS A 78 10.81 10.37 -11.65
CA LYS A 78 10.61 9.80 -10.30
C LYS A 78 9.74 10.69 -9.40
N SER A 79 9.93 12.00 -9.42
CA SER A 79 9.20 12.92 -8.55
C SER A 79 7.70 12.94 -8.86
N GLU A 80 7.33 12.91 -10.15
CA GLU A 80 5.93 12.76 -10.57
C GLU A 80 5.32 11.46 -10.05
N GLY A 81 6.03 10.34 -10.22
CA GLY A 81 5.55 9.03 -9.74
C GLY A 81 5.35 8.98 -8.24
N VAL A 82 6.26 9.57 -7.44
CA VAL A 82 6.09 9.66 -5.99
C VAL A 82 4.86 10.49 -5.64
N LEU A 83 4.68 11.66 -6.25
CA LEU A 83 3.55 12.53 -5.97
C LEU A 83 2.21 11.89 -6.33
N ASP A 84 2.11 11.23 -7.49
CA ASP A 84 0.88 10.55 -7.92
C ASP A 84 0.52 9.39 -6.98
N ILE A 85 1.49 8.52 -6.66
CA ILE A 85 1.26 7.40 -5.74
C ILE A 85 0.87 7.90 -4.35
N SER A 86 1.60 8.89 -3.79
CA SER A 86 1.27 9.45 -2.48
C SER A 86 -0.13 10.07 -2.46
N ALA A 87 -0.52 10.82 -3.49
CA ALA A 87 -1.86 11.39 -3.60
C ALA A 87 -2.93 10.31 -3.61
N ARG A 88 -2.78 9.28 -4.46
CA ARG A 88 -3.73 8.16 -4.54
C ARG A 88 -3.89 7.41 -3.21
N VAL A 89 -2.80 7.21 -2.47
CA VAL A 89 -2.87 6.57 -1.14
C VAL A 89 -3.63 7.46 -0.16
N MET A 90 -3.29 8.75 -0.08
CA MET A 90 -3.98 9.70 0.80
C MET A 90 -5.46 9.89 0.45
N GLU A 91 -5.84 9.71 -0.81
CA GLU A 91 -7.24 9.74 -1.24
C GLU A 91 -7.99 8.41 -0.95
N SER A 92 -7.27 7.29 -0.88
CA SER A 92 -7.85 5.96 -0.65
C SER A 92 -8.06 5.65 0.83
N PHE A 93 -7.26 6.25 1.72
CA PHE A 93 -7.27 5.99 3.15
C PHE A 93 -7.46 7.27 3.95
N ASN A 94 -8.35 7.23 4.94
CA ASN A 94 -8.57 8.34 5.88
C ASN A 94 -7.70 8.20 7.15
N GLN A 95 -7.00 7.08 7.28
CA GLN A 95 -6.09 6.77 8.37
C GLN A 95 -4.78 7.56 8.22
N PRO A 96 -4.12 7.90 9.34
CA PRO A 96 -2.78 8.49 9.32
C PRO A 96 -1.72 7.55 8.72
#